data_AF-A0A559PQI2-F1
#
_entry.id   AF-A0A559PQI2-F1
#
_cell.length_a   1.000
_cell.length_b   1.000
_cell.length_c   1.000
_cell.angle_alpha   90.00
_cell.angle_beta   90.00
_cell.angle_gamma   90.00
#
_symmetry.space_group_name_H-M   'P 1'
#
loop_
_entity.id
_entity.type
_entity.pdbx_description
1 polymer ?
#
loop_
_entity_poly.entity_id
_entity_poly.type
_entity_poly.pdbx_seq_one_letter_code
_entity_poly.pdbx_strand_id
1 'polypeptide(L)'
;MRKLFTILLSTFFYSIIFISCSTEQEENLELEKQQTKEYFYLKNADGSVVINIEPEMRNLTFEDLKSHNRIEDAKAFLNTYDKQGFLIPKKPKSKPEQGPQKITDFYYGYHVEEYGWSSFSDPVADSSPNEYFLGTIAESKRLEAFYLNLNGLDICYEAHLTLVGWQGTKCKGSTAGTTGQQRQIEAIRVYFNDGSGIAYYKSYIENRGWESSWSTNGAISGTTNQDLRLEGFKVRFYFY
;
A
#
# COMPACT_ATOMS: atom_id res chain seq x y z
N MET A 1 11.58 -52.22 -65.11
CA MET A 1 12.71 -51.35 -64.67
C MET A 1 12.32 -49.89 -64.81
N ARG A 2 11.98 -49.22 -63.70
CA ARG A 2 12.22 -47.79 -63.40
C ARG A 2 11.60 -47.51 -62.03
N LYS A 3 12.46 -47.43 -61.01
CA LYS A 3 12.07 -47.12 -59.63
C LYS A 3 11.73 -45.63 -59.51
N LEU A 4 10.71 -45.36 -58.69
CA LEU A 4 10.21 -44.06 -58.26
C LEU A 4 11.34 -43.17 -57.70
N PHE A 5 11.35 -41.90 -58.07
CA PHE A 5 12.01 -40.85 -57.29
C PHE A 5 11.17 -39.59 -57.31
N THR A 6 11.04 -38.97 -56.12
CA THR A 6 10.74 -37.55 -55.87
C THR A 6 9.44 -36.97 -56.43
N ILE A 7 8.40 -36.82 -55.58
CA ILE A 7 7.72 -35.54 -55.32
C ILE A 7 7.06 -35.65 -53.93
N LEU A 8 7.67 -35.08 -52.88
CA LEU A 8 7.01 -34.86 -51.58
C LEU A 8 7.85 -33.92 -50.72
N LEU A 9 8.05 -32.66 -51.13
CA LEU A 9 8.56 -31.60 -50.26
C LEU A 9 8.41 -30.20 -50.89
N SER A 10 7.19 -29.67 -51.05
CA SER A 10 7.07 -28.23 -51.35
C SER A 10 5.85 -27.51 -50.76
N THR A 11 4.90 -28.22 -50.16
CA THR A 11 3.76 -27.60 -49.47
C THR A 11 4.00 -27.36 -47.98
N PHE A 12 5.04 -27.95 -47.39
CA PHE A 12 5.32 -27.82 -45.95
C PHE A 12 6.17 -26.59 -45.60
N PHE A 13 6.93 -26.04 -46.56
CA PHE A 13 7.76 -24.85 -46.31
C PHE A 13 6.99 -23.53 -46.43
N TYR A 14 5.92 -23.47 -47.23
CA TYR A 14 5.09 -22.26 -47.34
C TYR A 14 4.22 -22.03 -46.11
N SER A 15 3.66 -23.08 -45.49
CA SER A 15 2.87 -22.93 -44.26
C SER A 15 3.68 -22.45 -43.07
N ILE A 16 4.95 -22.85 -42.93
CA ILE A 16 5.79 -22.44 -41.79
C ILE A 16 6.16 -20.94 -41.88
N ILE A 17 6.42 -20.42 -43.09
CA ILE A 17 6.76 -19.01 -43.32
C ILE A 17 5.55 -18.09 -43.08
N PHE A 18 4.34 -18.53 -43.45
CA PHE A 18 3.12 -17.76 -43.17
C PHE A 18 2.77 -17.72 -41.68
N ILE A 19 2.99 -18.82 -40.94
CA ILE A 19 2.75 -18.88 -39.50
C ILE A 19 3.72 -17.95 -38.75
N SER A 20 5.02 -17.95 -39.06
CA SER A 20 6.01 -17.11 -38.38
C SER A 20 5.76 -15.61 -38.58
N CYS A 21 5.35 -15.22 -39.79
CA CYS A 21 5.01 -13.82 -40.11
C CYS A 21 3.76 -13.35 -39.34
N SER A 22 2.73 -14.19 -39.23
CA SER A 22 1.53 -13.85 -38.46
C SER A 22 1.79 -13.72 -36.95
N THR A 23 2.63 -14.59 -36.38
CA THR A 23 2.98 -14.53 -34.95
C THR A 23 3.83 -13.32 -34.62
N GLU A 24 4.79 -12.95 -35.49
CA GLU A 24 5.60 -11.74 -35.30
C GLU A 24 4.73 -10.46 -35.43
N GLN A 25 3.73 -10.45 -36.31
CA GLN A 25 2.84 -9.30 -36.46
C GLN A 25 1.88 -9.14 -35.28
N GLU A 26 1.41 -10.23 -34.69
CA GLU A 26 0.62 -10.21 -33.45
C GLU A 26 1.46 -9.76 -32.24
N GLU A 27 2.69 -10.27 -32.09
CA GLU A 27 3.61 -9.87 -31.03
C GLU A 27 3.98 -8.38 -31.14
N ASN A 28 4.26 -7.89 -32.36
CA ASN A 28 4.55 -6.47 -32.60
C ASN A 28 3.34 -5.57 -32.31
N LEU A 29 2.11 -6.01 -32.62
CA LEU A 29 0.88 -5.28 -32.30
C LEU A 29 0.61 -5.26 -30.80
N GLU A 30 0.88 -6.36 -30.08
CA GLU A 30 0.81 -6.38 -28.61
C GLU A 30 1.85 -5.48 -27.97
N LEU A 31 3.08 -5.46 -28.48
CA LEU A 31 4.14 -4.56 -28.06
C LEU A 31 3.78 -3.08 -28.30
N GLU A 32 3.20 -2.75 -29.45
CA GLU A 32 2.75 -1.38 -29.77
C GLU A 32 1.54 -0.95 -28.90
N LYS A 33 0.59 -1.84 -28.64
CA LYS A 33 -0.50 -1.64 -27.67
C LYS A 33 0.01 -1.47 -26.24
N GLN A 34 1.11 -2.11 -25.88
CA GLN A 34 1.73 -1.98 -24.57
C GLN A 34 2.55 -0.68 -24.47
N GLN A 35 3.06 -0.17 -25.58
CA GLN A 35 3.87 1.05 -25.67
C GLN A 35 3.06 2.35 -25.46
N THR A 36 1.72 2.27 -25.53
CA THR A 36 0.78 3.40 -25.33
C THR A 36 0.07 3.40 -23.98
N LYS A 37 0.23 2.36 -23.15
CA LYS A 37 -0.41 2.31 -21.83
C LYS A 37 0.34 3.18 -20.83
N GLU A 38 -0.39 4.09 -20.19
CA GLU A 38 0.09 4.80 -19.01
C GLU A 38 0.03 3.87 -17.78
N TYR A 39 1.07 3.98 -16.96
CA TYR A 39 1.25 3.21 -15.73
C TYR A 39 1.37 4.15 -14.54
N PHE A 40 0.88 3.69 -13.39
CA PHE A 40 0.89 4.39 -12.12
C PHE A 40 1.55 3.48 -11.08
N TYR A 41 2.84 3.73 -10.84
CA TYR A 41 3.67 2.88 -9.98
C TYR A 41 3.54 3.29 -8.52
N LEU A 42 3.35 2.29 -7.66
CA LEU A 42 3.52 2.49 -6.23
C LEU A 42 4.99 2.31 -5.85
N LYS A 43 5.45 3.06 -4.85
CA LYS A 43 6.80 2.97 -4.29
C LYS A 43 6.75 2.63 -2.80
N ASN A 44 7.77 1.90 -2.34
CA ASN A 44 8.05 1.64 -0.93
C ASN A 44 8.74 2.86 -0.29
N ALA A 45 8.91 2.84 1.04
CA ALA A 45 9.56 3.91 1.80
C ALA A 45 11.02 4.19 1.41
N ASP A 46 11.69 3.18 0.84
CA ASP A 46 13.05 3.28 0.28
C ASP A 46 13.08 3.78 -1.17
N GLY A 47 11.91 4.08 -1.76
CA GLY A 47 11.74 4.52 -3.14
C GLY A 47 11.70 3.41 -4.19
N SER A 48 11.88 2.14 -3.79
CA SER A 48 11.79 1.01 -4.72
C SER A 48 10.34 0.81 -5.21
N VAL A 49 10.18 0.40 -6.47
CA VAL A 49 8.85 0.11 -7.03
C VAL A 49 8.25 -1.12 -6.35
N VAL A 50 7.00 -1.01 -5.94
CA VAL A 50 6.21 -2.12 -5.40
C VAL A 50 5.97 -3.13 -6.52
N ILE A 51 6.51 -4.33 -6.38
CA ILE A 51 6.38 -5.41 -7.37
C ILE A 51 5.17 -6.32 -7.12
N ASN A 52 4.67 -6.34 -5.88
CA ASN A 52 3.49 -7.07 -5.47
C ASN A 52 2.74 -6.26 -4.40
N ILE A 53 1.44 -6.07 -4.60
CA ILE A 53 0.52 -5.46 -3.63
C ILE A 53 -0.57 -6.48 -3.28
N GLU A 54 -0.97 -6.57 -2.01
CA GLU A 54 -2.07 -7.47 -1.62
C GLU A 54 -3.36 -7.14 -2.41
N PRO A 55 -4.13 -8.14 -2.87
CA PRO A 55 -5.33 -7.89 -3.69
C PRO A 55 -6.36 -6.97 -3.03
N GLU A 56 -6.53 -7.06 -1.71
CA GLU A 56 -7.38 -6.14 -0.94
C GLU A 56 -6.85 -4.70 -1.03
N MET A 57 -5.56 -4.50 -0.73
CA MET A 57 -4.93 -3.18 -0.78
C MET A 57 -4.99 -2.60 -2.19
N ARG A 58 -4.81 -3.40 -3.23
CA ARG A 58 -4.98 -2.98 -4.63
C ARG A 58 -6.38 -2.40 -4.88
N ASN A 59 -7.42 -3.09 -4.42
CA ASN A 59 -8.79 -2.61 -4.57
C ASN A 59 -9.01 -1.30 -3.81
N LEU A 60 -8.48 -1.22 -2.59
CA LEU A 60 -8.53 -0.02 -1.77
C LEU A 60 -7.77 1.16 -2.41
N THR A 61 -6.60 0.94 -3.00
CA THR A 61 -5.86 1.99 -3.74
C THR A 61 -6.68 2.55 -4.89
N PHE A 62 -7.33 1.67 -5.65
CA PHE A 62 -8.15 2.06 -6.79
C PHE A 62 -9.34 2.93 -6.37
N GLU A 63 -10.04 2.53 -5.30
CA GLU A 63 -11.16 3.31 -4.77
C GLU A 63 -10.71 4.62 -4.12
N ASP A 64 -9.54 4.63 -3.47
CA ASP A 64 -8.93 5.85 -2.90
C ASP A 64 -8.55 6.87 -3.99
N LEU A 65 -7.91 6.43 -5.08
CA LEU A 65 -7.60 7.31 -6.21
C LEU A 65 -8.89 7.90 -6.81
N LYS A 66 -9.94 7.09 -6.95
CA LYS A 66 -11.24 7.55 -7.46
C LYS A 66 -11.91 8.56 -6.54
N SER A 67 -11.90 8.33 -5.23
CA SER A 67 -12.53 9.22 -4.25
C SER A 67 -11.87 10.61 -4.23
N HIS A 68 -10.60 10.70 -4.61
CA HIS A 68 -9.84 11.94 -4.74
C HIS A 68 -9.84 12.53 -6.17
N ASN A 69 -10.77 12.13 -7.03
CA ASN A 69 -10.89 12.59 -8.42
C ASN A 69 -9.68 12.27 -9.32
N ARG A 70 -8.83 11.32 -8.94
CA ARG A 70 -7.66 10.88 -9.73
C ARG A 70 -8.03 9.72 -10.66
N ILE A 71 -9.04 9.93 -11.51
CA ILE A 71 -9.65 8.88 -12.33
C ILE A 71 -8.67 8.28 -13.35
N GLU A 72 -7.85 9.11 -14.00
CA GLU A 72 -6.85 8.62 -14.96
C GLU A 72 -5.72 7.85 -14.26
N ASP A 73 -5.27 8.31 -13.10
CA ASP A 73 -4.31 7.57 -12.27
C ASP A 73 -4.88 6.22 -11.83
N ALA A 74 -6.17 6.16 -11.45
CA ALA A 74 -6.85 4.92 -11.09
C ALA A 74 -6.88 3.93 -12.27
N LYS A 75 -7.11 4.41 -13.51
CA LYS A 75 -7.04 3.57 -14.72
C LYS A 75 -5.62 3.09 -15.01
N ALA A 76 -4.64 4.00 -14.94
CA ALA A 76 -3.22 3.67 -15.11
C ALA A 76 -2.73 2.69 -14.03
N PHE A 77 -3.25 2.77 -12.81
CA PHE A 77 -2.97 1.84 -11.73
C PHE A 77 -3.48 0.42 -12.05
N LEU A 78 -4.68 0.29 -12.62
CA LEU A 78 -5.19 -1.00 -13.09
C LEU A 78 -4.38 -1.59 -14.26
N ASN A 79 -3.68 -0.77 -15.04
CA ASN A 79 -2.71 -1.23 -16.05
C ASN A 79 -1.39 -1.69 -15.42
N THR A 80 -1.10 -1.25 -14.20
CA THR A 80 0.19 -1.47 -13.53
C THR A 80 0.21 -2.78 -12.76
N TYR A 81 -0.89 -3.14 -12.10
CA TYR A 81 -1.00 -4.36 -11.30
C TYR A 81 -2.14 -5.26 -11.78
N ASP A 82 -1.86 -6.56 -11.95
CA ASP A 82 -2.88 -7.55 -12.27
C ASP A 82 -3.85 -7.76 -11.10
N LYS A 83 -4.89 -8.60 -11.29
CA LYS A 83 -5.91 -8.82 -10.26
C LYS A 83 -5.36 -9.50 -8.99
N GLN A 84 -4.23 -10.19 -9.10
CA GLN A 84 -3.53 -10.84 -8.00
C GLN A 84 -2.53 -9.89 -7.33
N GLY A 85 -2.35 -8.69 -7.90
CA GLY A 85 -1.49 -7.64 -7.37
C GLY A 85 -0.06 -7.68 -7.85
N PHE A 86 0.29 -8.53 -8.83
CA PHE A 86 1.63 -8.55 -9.42
C PHE A 86 1.80 -7.43 -10.44
N LEU A 87 2.99 -6.84 -10.46
CA LEU A 87 3.38 -5.82 -11.43
C LEU A 87 3.36 -6.40 -12.85
N ILE A 88 2.60 -5.76 -13.75
CA ILE A 88 2.45 -6.18 -15.15
C ILE A 88 3.68 -5.80 -16.01
N PRO A 89 4.25 -4.58 -15.92
CA PRO A 89 5.40 -4.22 -16.74
C PRO A 89 6.68 -4.98 -16.35
N LYS A 90 7.21 -5.81 -17.25
CA LYS A 90 8.44 -6.60 -17.03
C LYS A 90 9.73 -5.75 -16.94
N LYS A 91 9.72 -4.53 -17.48
CA LYS A 91 10.78 -3.52 -17.35
C LYS A 91 10.09 -2.15 -17.23
N PRO A 92 10.08 -1.49 -16.06
CA PRO A 92 9.68 -0.09 -16.03
C PRO A 92 10.63 0.68 -16.96
N LYS A 93 10.10 1.53 -17.85
CA LYS A 93 10.96 2.47 -18.58
C LYS A 93 11.59 3.39 -17.54
N SER A 94 12.82 3.10 -17.13
CA SER A 94 13.59 3.99 -16.26
C SER A 94 13.90 5.25 -17.03
N LYS A 95 13.11 6.32 -16.84
CA LYS A 95 13.65 7.66 -16.91
C LYS A 95 14.29 7.91 -15.54
N PRO A 96 15.63 8.02 -15.42
CA PRO A 96 16.27 8.30 -14.15
C PRO A 96 16.07 9.78 -13.85
N GLU A 97 14.93 10.14 -13.26
CA GLU A 97 14.78 11.44 -12.60
C GLU A 97 15.02 11.24 -11.11
N GLN A 98 16.32 11.28 -10.79
CA GLN A 98 16.98 11.25 -9.48
C GLN A 98 16.96 9.88 -8.76
N GLY A 99 18.16 9.32 -8.56
CA GLY A 99 18.39 8.09 -7.80
C GLY A 99 17.89 8.22 -6.35
N PRO A 100 17.78 7.11 -5.60
CA PRO A 100 17.06 7.08 -4.34
C PRO A 100 17.73 8.03 -3.34
N GLN A 101 17.14 9.20 -3.12
CA GLN A 101 17.22 9.78 -1.80
C GLN A 101 16.48 8.78 -0.91
N LYS A 102 17.10 8.30 0.17
CA LYS A 102 16.42 7.48 1.18
C LYS A 102 15.20 8.29 1.65
N ILE A 103 14.00 7.99 1.13
CA ILE A 103 12.93 8.99 1.15
C ILE A 103 12.35 9.16 2.55
N THR A 104 12.35 8.16 3.43
CA THR A 104 11.69 8.35 4.73
C THR A 104 12.30 7.50 5.83
N ASP A 105 12.95 8.14 6.79
CA ASP A 105 13.02 7.55 8.12
C ASP A 105 11.63 7.70 8.74
N PHE A 106 10.93 6.58 8.92
CA PHE A 106 9.67 6.56 9.64
C PHE A 106 9.95 6.54 11.14
N TYR A 107 9.68 7.65 11.81
CA TYR A 107 9.73 7.75 13.26
C TYR A 107 8.32 7.70 13.81
N TYR A 108 8.11 6.79 14.74
CA TYR A 108 6.84 6.67 15.43
C TYR A 108 7.08 6.33 16.89
N GLY A 109 6.03 6.46 17.68
CA GLY A 109 6.03 6.06 19.07
C GLY A 109 4.61 5.96 19.56
N TYR A 110 4.42 5.15 20.59
CA TYR A 110 3.11 4.92 21.18
C TYR A 110 3.21 4.77 22.68
N HIS A 111 2.15 5.18 23.38
CA HIS A 111 2.02 5.08 24.82
C HIS A 111 0.97 4.01 25.14
N VAL A 112 1.38 3.02 25.92
CA VAL A 112 0.48 1.97 26.43
C VAL A 112 0.25 2.18 27.91
N GLU A 113 -0.97 1.94 28.36
CA GLU A 113 -1.31 1.92 29.77
C GLU A 113 -0.31 1.07 30.57
N GLU A 114 0.14 1.59 31.72
CA GLU A 114 1.11 0.99 32.65
C GLU A 114 2.53 0.77 32.09
N TYR A 115 2.72 0.63 30.78
CA TYR A 115 4.04 0.46 30.17
C TYR A 115 4.71 1.77 29.82
N GLY A 116 3.94 2.83 29.61
CA GLY A 116 4.47 4.12 29.21
C GLY A 116 4.71 4.22 27.71
N TRP A 117 5.56 5.18 27.32
CA TRP A 117 6.01 5.33 25.94
C TRP A 117 6.94 4.19 25.54
N SER A 118 6.73 3.64 24.34
CA SER A 118 7.63 2.71 23.68
C SER A 118 9.06 3.24 23.71
N SER A 119 10.01 2.45 24.22
CA SER A 119 11.44 2.81 24.21
C SER A 119 11.93 2.88 22.76
N PHE A 120 12.64 3.94 22.39
CA PHE A 120 13.07 4.32 21.03
C PHE A 120 14.04 3.35 20.32
N SER A 121 14.10 2.09 20.71
CA SER A 121 15.02 1.10 20.17
C SER A 121 14.27 -0.11 19.63
N ASP A 122 13.50 0.09 18.56
CA ASP A 122 13.22 -1.02 17.65
C ASP A 122 13.40 -0.59 16.20
N PRO A 123 14.66 -0.56 15.70
CA PRO A 123 14.93 -0.57 14.27
C PRO A 123 14.60 -1.93 13.63
N VAL A 124 14.08 -2.91 14.40
CA VAL A 124 13.54 -4.15 13.84
C VAL A 124 12.10 -3.87 13.40
N ALA A 125 11.99 -3.07 12.34
CA ALA A 125 10.92 -3.27 11.38
C ALA A 125 10.98 -4.77 11.03
N ASP A 126 9.96 -5.48 11.48
CA ASP A 126 9.65 -6.82 11.01
C ASP A 126 9.88 -6.87 9.49
N SER A 127 10.37 -8.00 9.01
CA SER A 127 10.90 -8.30 7.67
C SER A 127 10.05 -7.89 6.44
N SER A 128 8.96 -7.14 6.62
CA SER A 128 8.18 -6.42 5.62
C SER A 128 8.49 -4.92 5.66
N PRO A 129 9.11 -4.34 4.61
CA PRO A 129 9.65 -2.97 4.63
C PRO A 129 8.62 -1.85 4.83
N ASN A 130 7.32 -2.16 4.92
CA ASN A 130 6.29 -1.14 5.11
C ASN A 130 5.14 -1.58 6.03
N GLU A 131 5.31 -2.50 6.99
CA GLU A 131 4.30 -2.72 8.04
C GLU A 131 4.84 -2.36 9.42
N TYR A 132 4.15 -1.43 10.09
CA TYR A 132 4.52 -0.96 11.42
C TYR A 132 3.39 -1.23 12.39
N PHE A 133 3.75 -1.76 13.55
CA PHE A 133 2.82 -2.07 14.64
C PHE A 133 3.02 -1.09 15.80
N LEU A 134 1.92 -0.57 16.34
CA LEU A 134 1.91 0.37 17.46
C LEU A 134 0.90 -0.13 18.51
N GLY A 135 1.35 -0.35 19.75
CA GLY A 135 0.52 -0.79 20.87
C GLY A 135 0.82 -2.21 21.34
N THR A 136 -0.22 -2.93 21.77
CA THR A 136 -0.18 -4.32 22.25
C THR A 136 -1.24 -5.19 21.57
N ILE A 137 -1.13 -6.51 21.73
CA ILE A 137 -2.09 -7.48 21.17
C ILE A 137 -2.52 -8.44 22.27
N ALA A 138 -3.82 -8.47 22.58
CA ALA A 138 -4.42 -9.39 23.55
C ALA A 138 -3.85 -9.26 24.98
N GLU A 139 -3.29 -8.11 25.33
CA GLU A 139 -2.72 -7.86 26.66
C GLU A 139 -3.72 -7.16 27.59
N SER A 140 -4.90 -6.80 27.08
CA SER A 140 -5.88 -5.99 27.79
C SER A 140 -5.34 -4.61 28.21
N LYS A 141 -4.27 -4.13 27.57
CA LYS A 141 -3.71 -2.80 27.79
C LYS A 141 -4.16 -1.86 26.67
N ARG A 142 -4.59 -0.65 27.03
CA ARG A 142 -5.04 0.34 26.06
C ARG A 142 -3.88 1.11 25.43
N LEU A 143 -4.03 1.40 24.14
CA LEU A 143 -3.30 2.46 23.49
C LEU A 143 -3.86 3.81 23.96
N GLU A 144 -3.01 4.63 24.57
CA GLU A 144 -3.42 5.93 25.13
C GLU A 144 -3.01 7.11 24.24
N ALA A 145 -1.85 7.00 23.58
CA ALA A 145 -1.33 8.03 22.69
C ALA A 145 -0.41 7.44 21.64
N PHE A 146 -0.24 8.14 20.52
CA PHE A 146 0.77 7.81 19.52
C PHE A 146 1.19 9.05 18.74
N TYR A 147 2.32 8.94 18.05
CA TYR A 147 2.71 9.88 17.02
C TYR A 147 3.35 9.14 15.85
N LEU A 148 3.14 9.68 14.65
CA LEU A 148 3.74 9.24 13.40
C LEU A 148 4.50 10.42 12.77
N ASN A 149 5.65 10.15 12.19
CA ASN A 149 6.44 11.10 11.42
C ASN A 149 7.16 10.38 10.28
N LEU A 150 6.79 10.66 9.05
CA LEU A 150 7.53 10.27 7.86
C LEU A 150 8.35 11.48 7.39
N ASN A 151 9.66 11.44 7.58
CA ASN A 151 10.52 12.57 7.22
C ASN A 151 10.35 12.94 5.74
N GLY A 152 9.95 14.19 5.46
CA GLY A 152 9.80 14.68 4.09
C GLY A 152 8.43 14.48 3.46
N LEU A 153 7.46 13.87 4.16
CA LEU A 153 6.09 13.69 3.69
C LEU A 153 5.06 14.25 4.67
N ASP A 154 3.90 14.70 4.17
CA ASP A 154 2.85 15.30 4.98
C ASP A 154 1.84 14.26 5.49
N ILE A 155 2.32 13.34 6.35
CA ILE A 155 1.45 12.39 7.04
C ILE A 155 0.72 13.04 8.22
N CYS A 156 -0.60 12.91 8.21
CA CYS A 156 -1.50 13.38 9.24
C CYS A 156 -2.39 12.25 9.77
N TYR A 157 -2.86 12.41 11.00
CA TYR A 157 -3.62 11.40 11.73
C TYR A 157 -4.51 12.04 12.80
N GLU A 158 -5.54 11.30 13.19
CA GLU A 158 -6.49 11.69 14.22
C GLU A 158 -6.73 10.53 15.17
N ALA A 159 -7.04 10.85 16.42
CA ALA A 159 -7.52 9.89 17.41
C ALA A 159 -8.91 10.30 17.89
N HIS A 160 -9.80 9.32 17.97
CA HIS A 160 -11.09 9.42 18.66
C HIS A 160 -10.96 8.85 20.06
N LEU A 161 -11.23 9.66 21.08
CA LEU A 161 -11.12 9.23 22.47
C LEU A 161 -12.51 9.07 23.08
N THR A 162 -12.67 8.07 23.94
CA THR A 162 -13.88 7.89 24.75
C THR A 162 -14.23 9.19 25.49
N LEU A 163 -15.52 9.58 25.45
CA LEU A 163 -16.09 10.79 26.06
C LEU A 163 -15.54 12.14 25.56
N VAL A 164 -14.58 12.17 24.62
CA VAL A 164 -14.02 13.41 24.05
C VAL A 164 -14.37 13.53 22.56
N GLY A 165 -14.34 12.42 21.83
CA GLY A 165 -14.49 12.41 20.38
C GLY A 165 -13.16 12.62 19.65
N TRP A 166 -13.24 13.03 18.38
CA TRP A 166 -12.09 13.34 17.54
C TRP A 166 -11.34 14.57 18.06
N GLN A 167 -10.04 14.44 18.34
CA GLN A 167 -9.21 15.53 18.89
C GLN A 167 -8.64 16.49 17.82
N GLY A 168 -9.12 16.38 16.59
CA GLY A 168 -8.60 17.07 15.43
C GLY A 168 -7.27 16.51 14.92
N THR A 169 -6.80 17.08 13.82
CA THR A 169 -5.65 16.60 13.07
C THR A 169 -4.32 16.83 13.79
N LYS A 170 -3.47 15.81 13.76
CA LYS A 170 -2.06 15.82 14.16
C LYS A 170 -1.21 15.42 12.97
N CYS A 171 -0.03 16.00 12.84
CA CYS A 171 0.93 15.68 11.78
C CYS A 171 2.35 15.80 12.33
N LYS A 172 3.35 15.31 11.57
CA LYS A 172 4.78 15.61 11.81
C LYS A 172 5.25 15.33 13.23
N GLY A 173 4.91 14.16 13.76
CA GLY A 173 5.30 13.72 15.10
C GLY A 173 4.49 14.35 16.26
N SER A 174 3.46 15.14 15.98
CA SER A 174 2.58 15.68 17.03
C SER A 174 1.75 14.57 17.68
N THR A 175 1.71 14.51 19.00
CA THR A 175 0.97 13.46 19.72
C THR A 175 -0.54 13.54 19.50
N ALA A 176 -1.14 12.41 19.12
CA ALA A 176 -2.57 12.13 19.20
C ALA A 176 -2.86 11.28 20.44
N GLY A 177 -3.99 11.51 21.10
CA GLY A 177 -4.31 10.85 22.37
C GLY A 177 -3.88 11.64 23.61
N THR A 178 -3.90 10.96 24.76
CA THR A 178 -3.52 11.55 26.06
C THR A 178 -2.81 10.53 26.91
N THR A 179 -1.71 10.90 27.56
CA THR A 179 -0.99 10.02 28.49
C THR A 179 -1.56 10.10 29.90
N GLY A 180 -1.89 8.96 30.53
CA GLY A 180 -2.20 8.86 31.95
C GLY A 180 -3.52 9.53 32.41
N GLN A 181 -4.37 9.93 31.47
CA GLN A 181 -5.67 10.56 31.76
C GLN A 181 -6.84 9.57 31.81
N GLN A 182 -6.56 8.26 31.74
CA GLN A 182 -7.59 7.20 31.68
C GLN A 182 -8.59 7.40 30.52
N ARG A 183 -8.14 8.03 29.44
CA ARG A 183 -8.92 8.22 28.21
C ARG A 183 -8.33 7.34 27.14
N GLN A 184 -9.09 6.34 26.75
CA GLN A 184 -8.70 5.35 25.76
C GLN A 184 -8.99 5.84 24.33
N ILE A 185 -8.10 5.52 23.40
CA ILE A 185 -8.35 5.71 21.97
C ILE A 185 -9.29 4.60 21.52
N GLU A 186 -10.38 4.95 20.85
CA GLU A 186 -11.36 4.00 20.29
C GLU A 186 -11.21 3.81 18.78
N ALA A 187 -10.75 4.85 18.08
CA ALA A 187 -10.53 4.83 16.64
C ALA A 187 -9.43 5.79 16.22
N ILE A 188 -8.89 5.53 15.03
CA ILE A 188 -7.89 6.36 14.36
C ILE A 188 -8.28 6.65 12.91
N ARG A 189 -7.69 7.73 12.40
CA ARG A 189 -7.56 8.02 10.96
C ARG A 189 -6.11 8.31 10.66
N VAL A 190 -5.64 7.89 9.50
CA VAL A 190 -4.30 8.21 8.98
C VAL A 190 -4.45 8.56 7.50
N TYR A 191 -3.72 9.58 7.03
CA TYR A 191 -3.76 10.00 5.63
C TYR A 191 -2.53 10.85 5.25
N PHE A 192 -2.24 10.91 3.95
CA PHE A 192 -1.32 11.88 3.37
C PHE A 192 -2.08 13.14 2.98
N ASN A 193 -1.79 14.25 3.64
CA ASN A 193 -2.50 15.52 3.45
C ASN A 193 -2.15 16.21 2.12
N ASP A 194 -0.96 15.93 1.58
CA ASP A 194 -0.47 16.41 0.29
C ASP A 194 -0.82 15.47 -0.88
N GLY A 195 -1.48 14.34 -0.61
CA GLY A 195 -1.79 13.32 -1.61
C GLY A 195 -0.57 12.60 -2.16
N SER A 196 0.57 12.61 -1.46
CA SER A 196 1.82 11.96 -1.90
C SER A 196 1.78 10.43 -1.87
N GLY A 197 0.75 9.85 -1.26
CA GLY A 197 0.66 8.41 -1.08
C GLY A 197 -0.64 7.95 -0.45
N ILE A 198 -0.64 6.70 -0.04
CA ILE A 198 -1.75 6.03 0.61
C ILE A 198 -1.29 5.29 1.86
N ALA A 199 -1.99 5.53 2.96
CA ALA A 199 -1.84 4.77 4.19
C ALA A 199 -2.89 3.65 4.22
N TYR A 200 -2.48 2.45 4.63
CA TYR A 200 -3.37 1.35 5.00
C TYR A 200 -3.24 1.11 6.49
N TYR A 201 -4.34 1.02 7.22
CA TYR A 201 -4.27 0.77 8.66
C TYR A 201 -5.48 -0.01 9.13
N LYS A 202 -5.29 -0.78 10.20
CA LYS A 202 -6.34 -1.50 10.88
C LYS A 202 -6.01 -1.63 12.35
N SER A 203 -7.03 -1.73 13.18
CA SER A 203 -6.88 -1.69 14.62
C SER A 203 -7.14 -3.04 15.25
N TYR A 204 -6.47 -3.30 16.37
CA TYR A 204 -6.80 -4.36 17.30
C TYR A 204 -7.73 -3.79 18.37
N ILE A 205 -9.00 -4.15 18.31
CA ILE A 205 -10.06 -3.63 19.17
C ILE A 205 -10.27 -4.60 20.33
N GLU A 206 -10.40 -4.09 21.56
CA GLU A 206 -10.64 -4.96 22.71
C GLU A 206 -11.84 -5.88 22.51
N ASN A 207 -11.71 -7.13 22.98
CA ASN A 207 -12.73 -8.19 22.87
C ASN A 207 -13.16 -8.56 21.42
N ARG A 208 -12.59 -7.94 20.39
CA ARG A 208 -12.88 -8.22 18.97
C ARG A 208 -11.65 -8.67 18.18
N GLY A 209 -10.47 -8.25 18.60
CA GLY A 209 -9.22 -8.55 17.92
C GLY A 209 -8.99 -7.63 16.71
N TRP A 210 -8.20 -8.12 15.75
CA TRP A 210 -7.91 -7.39 14.51
C TRP A 210 -9.16 -7.21 13.66
N GLU A 211 -9.36 -6.00 13.14
CA GLU A 211 -10.32 -5.78 12.06
C GLU A 211 -10.00 -6.68 10.85
N SER A 212 -11.06 -7.18 10.20
CA SER A 212 -10.95 -8.11 9.08
C SER A 212 -10.45 -7.47 7.79
N SER A 213 -10.51 -6.14 7.69
CA SER A 213 -10.17 -5.37 6.51
C SER A 213 -9.33 -4.15 6.86
N TRP A 214 -8.53 -3.70 5.90
CA TRP A 214 -7.76 -2.48 6.02
C TRP A 214 -8.63 -1.25 5.73
N SER A 215 -8.42 -0.18 6.49
CA SER A 215 -8.86 1.18 6.18
C SER A 215 -7.79 1.90 5.38
N THR A 216 -8.18 2.92 4.61
CA THR A 216 -7.26 3.79 3.86
C THR A 216 -7.38 5.26 4.26
N ASN A 217 -6.66 6.15 3.56
CA ASN A 217 -6.60 7.60 3.82
C ASN A 217 -7.93 8.17 4.35
N GLY A 218 -7.94 8.56 5.62
CA GLY A 218 -9.06 9.24 6.28
C GLY A 218 -10.27 8.37 6.67
N ALA A 219 -10.32 7.10 6.26
CA ALA A 219 -11.35 6.15 6.70
C ALA A 219 -11.22 5.80 8.20
N ILE A 220 -12.31 5.44 8.87
CA ILE A 220 -12.24 5.11 10.30
C ILE A 220 -11.75 3.67 10.47
N SER A 221 -10.72 3.47 11.28
CA SER A 221 -10.33 2.16 11.82
C SER A 221 -10.56 2.17 13.34
N GLY A 222 -11.26 1.16 13.86
CA GLY A 222 -11.72 1.11 15.24
C GLY A 222 -13.22 1.38 15.40
N THR A 223 -13.61 1.89 16.58
CA THR A 223 -15.01 2.23 16.88
C THR A 223 -15.15 3.66 17.39
N THR A 224 -16.36 4.21 17.38
CA THR A 224 -16.64 5.51 17.99
C THR A 224 -17.85 5.38 18.90
N ASN A 225 -17.75 5.89 20.13
CA ASN A 225 -18.83 5.90 21.13
C ASN A 225 -19.35 4.49 21.48
N GLN A 226 -18.48 3.49 21.47
CA GLN A 226 -18.81 2.11 21.87
C GLN A 226 -18.09 1.69 23.16
N ASP A 227 -17.29 2.58 23.76
CA ASP A 227 -16.46 2.30 24.93
C ASP A 227 -15.50 1.11 24.71
N LEU A 228 -15.12 0.87 23.45
CA LEU A 228 -14.16 -0.16 23.06
C LEU A 228 -12.84 0.49 22.68
N ARG A 229 -11.82 0.26 23.50
CA ARG A 229 -10.46 0.76 23.26
C ARG A 229 -9.74 -0.02 22.17
N LEU A 230 -8.79 0.66 21.55
CA LEU A 230 -7.72 0.03 20.81
C LEU A 230 -6.63 -0.44 21.77
N GLU A 231 -6.13 -1.66 21.56
CA GLU A 231 -4.87 -2.11 22.18
C GLU A 231 -3.68 -1.72 21.31
N GLY A 232 -3.88 -1.70 20.00
CA GLY A 232 -2.87 -1.29 19.04
C GLY A 232 -3.42 -1.22 17.62
N PHE A 233 -2.58 -0.84 16.67
CA PHE A 233 -2.91 -0.82 15.26
C PHE A 233 -1.70 -1.17 14.39
N LYS A 234 -1.97 -1.60 13.16
CA LYS A 234 -0.97 -1.74 12.10
C LYS A 234 -1.13 -0.61 11.11
N VAL A 235 -0.02 -0.16 10.53
CA VAL A 235 -0.02 0.81 9.43
C VAL A 235 0.98 0.41 8.35
N ARG A 236 0.59 0.59 7.09
CA ARG A 236 1.44 0.47 5.90
C ARG A 236 1.34 1.70 5.01
N PHE A 237 2.41 1.98 4.26
CA PHE A 237 2.45 3.11 3.34
C PHE A 237 2.90 2.67 1.94
N TYR A 238 2.26 3.24 0.92
CA TYR A 238 2.78 3.29 -0.43
C TYR A 238 2.77 4.73 -0.95
N PHE A 239 3.74 5.05 -1.79
CA PHE A 239 3.92 6.39 -2.35
C PHE A 239 3.69 6.38 -3.85
N TYR A 240 3.27 7.52 -4.38
CA TYR A 240 3.02 7.71 -5.82
C TYR A 240 4.27 8.20 -6.56
#